data_AF-A0A8J6V6K7-F1
#
_entry.id   AF-A0A8J6V6K7-F1
#
_cell.length_a   1.000
_cell.length_b   1.000
_cell.length_c   1.000
_cell.angle_alpha   90.00
_cell.angle_beta   90.00
_cell.angle_gamma   90.00
#
_symmetry.space_group_name_H-M   'P 1'
#
loop_
_entity.id
_entity.type
_entity.pdbx_description
1 polymer ?
#
loop_
_entity_poly.entity_id
_entity_poly.type
_entity_poly.pdbx_seq_one_letter_code
_entity_poly.pdbx_strand_id
1 'polypeptide(L)'
;MNLSPSERRLFEGRTQEEIDEMQELMKQWSPATYADVAASILDHSFRKNYDSLDYLRNASTFDKSKAVRIPRIGSSEVGTVRWEIRSSGEYLIETPEGKIITYGFNS
;
A
#
# COMPACT_ATOMS: atom_id res chain seq x y z
N MET A 1 -8.19 19.37 -11.54
CA MET A 1 -6.96 18.56 -11.38
C MET A 1 -6.74 17.78 -12.66
N ASN A 2 -5.50 17.65 -13.12
CA ASN A 2 -5.19 16.79 -14.25
C ASN A 2 -4.79 15.42 -13.72
N LEU A 3 -5.76 14.48 -13.66
CA LEU A 3 -5.53 13.13 -13.16
C LEU A 3 -4.72 12.30 -14.17
N SER A 4 -3.79 11.49 -13.66
CA SER A 4 -3.07 10.49 -14.45
C SER A 4 -4.04 9.44 -15.02
N PRO A 5 -3.66 8.70 -16.08
CA PRO A 5 -4.47 7.59 -16.57
C PRO A 5 -4.78 6.55 -15.49
N SER A 6 -3.83 6.26 -14.62
CA SER A 6 -3.98 5.32 -13.50
C SER A 6 -4.97 5.85 -12.46
N GLU A 7 -4.89 7.13 -12.11
CA GLU A 7 -5.83 7.77 -11.17
C GLU A 7 -7.26 7.75 -11.71
N ARG A 8 -7.45 8.06 -13.00
CA ARG A 8 -8.79 8.01 -13.62
C ARG A 8 -9.40 6.62 -13.52
N ARG A 9 -8.60 5.57 -13.74
CA ARG A 9 -9.06 4.18 -13.61
C ARG A 9 -9.30 3.79 -12.15
N LEU A 10 -8.44 4.21 -11.24
CA LEU A 10 -8.57 3.92 -9.81
C LEU A 10 -9.84 4.54 -9.21
N PHE A 11 -10.22 5.73 -9.70
CA PHE A 11 -11.38 6.50 -9.22
C PHE A 11 -12.66 6.24 -10.02
N GLU A 12 -12.62 5.38 -11.04
CA GLU A 12 -13.79 5.09 -11.87
C GLU A 12 -14.92 4.49 -11.03
N GLY A 13 -16.10 5.13 -11.07
CA GLY A 13 -17.29 4.69 -10.34
C GLY A 13 -17.30 5.00 -8.84
N ARG A 14 -16.26 5.69 -8.31
CA ARG A 14 -16.17 6.09 -6.90
C ARG A 14 -16.91 7.40 -6.63
N THR A 15 -17.38 7.58 -5.39
CA THR A 15 -17.90 8.89 -4.95
C THR A 15 -16.77 9.88 -4.70
N GLN A 16 -17.09 11.18 -4.61
CA GLN A 16 -16.08 12.19 -4.33
C GLN A 16 -15.43 11.97 -2.95
N GLU A 17 -16.21 11.55 -1.95
CA GLU A 17 -15.72 11.25 -0.61
C GLU A 17 -14.72 10.09 -0.62
N GLU A 18 -15.01 9.02 -1.38
CA GLU A 18 -14.07 7.92 -1.57
C GLU A 18 -12.80 8.39 -2.27
N ILE A 19 -12.92 9.22 -3.31
CA ILE A 19 -11.77 9.75 -4.04
C ILE A 19 -10.88 10.58 -3.12
N ASP A 20 -11.47 11.48 -2.33
CA ASP A 20 -10.74 12.33 -1.38
C ASP A 20 -10.02 11.48 -0.32
N GLU A 21 -10.68 10.44 0.20
CA GLU A 21 -10.07 9.49 1.13
C GLU A 21 -8.92 8.71 0.48
N MET A 22 -9.12 8.17 -0.72
CA MET A 22 -8.09 7.44 -1.44
C MET A 22 -6.88 8.32 -1.71
N GLN A 23 -7.08 9.57 -2.11
CA GLN A 23 -5.99 10.53 -2.33
C GLN A 23 -5.21 10.81 -1.04
N GLU A 24 -5.88 10.95 0.10
CA GLU A 24 -5.21 11.12 1.39
C GLU A 24 -4.39 9.87 1.77
N LEU A 25 -4.99 8.69 1.66
CA LEU A 25 -4.32 7.42 1.97
C LEU A 25 -3.11 7.19 1.06
N MET A 26 -3.24 7.48 -0.24
CA MET A 26 -2.17 7.35 -1.23
C MET A 26 -0.93 8.19 -0.91
N LYS A 27 -1.04 9.27 -0.13
CA LYS A 27 0.14 10.05 0.31
C LYS A 27 1.11 9.23 1.17
N GLN A 28 0.65 8.14 1.78
CA GLN A 28 1.46 7.24 2.59
C GLN A 28 2.28 6.25 1.74
N TRP A 29 2.02 6.18 0.43
CA TRP A 29 2.57 5.18 -0.46
C TRP A 29 3.74 5.69 -1.30
N SER A 30 4.57 4.75 -1.73
CA SER A 30 5.59 4.92 -2.75
C SER A 30 5.12 4.26 -4.04
N PRO A 31 5.38 4.86 -5.22
CA PRO A 31 5.16 4.17 -6.49
C PRO A 31 6.13 2.99 -6.67
N ALA A 32 7.21 2.89 -5.88
CA ALA A 32 8.29 1.93 -6.09
C ALA A 32 8.81 1.96 -7.54
N THR A 33 8.57 0.90 -8.32
CA THR A 33 8.96 0.79 -9.74
C THR A 33 7.83 1.10 -10.72
N TYR A 34 6.63 1.43 -10.24
CA TYR A 34 5.46 1.79 -11.06
C TYR A 34 5.55 3.24 -11.53
N ALA A 35 4.76 3.58 -12.57
CA ALA A 35 4.70 4.93 -13.12
C ALA A 35 4.17 5.96 -12.10
N ASP A 36 3.20 5.57 -11.28
CA ASP A 36 2.64 6.38 -10.20
C ASP A 36 2.06 5.48 -9.08
N VAL A 37 1.65 6.10 -7.97
CA VAL A 37 1.06 5.38 -6.83
C VAL A 37 -0.24 4.69 -7.25
N ALA A 38 -1.07 5.33 -8.06
CA ALA A 38 -2.34 4.74 -8.49
C ALA A 38 -2.14 3.45 -9.30
N ALA A 39 -1.11 3.38 -10.16
CA ALA A 39 -0.74 2.17 -10.89
C ALA A 39 -0.30 1.06 -9.95
N SER A 40 0.50 1.39 -8.91
CA SER A 40 0.91 0.45 -7.88
C SER A 40 -0.29 -0.12 -7.11
N ILE A 41 -1.21 0.74 -6.67
CA ILE A 41 -2.43 0.33 -5.96
C ILE A 41 -3.30 -0.57 -6.82
N LEU A 42 -3.60 -0.16 -8.06
CA LEU A 42 -4.42 -0.94 -9.00
C LEU A 42 -3.87 -2.35 -9.21
N ASP A 43 -2.57 -2.47 -9.47
CA ASP A 43 -1.95 -3.76 -9.75
C ASP A 43 -1.90 -4.65 -8.49
N HIS A 44 -1.56 -4.08 -7.34
CA HIS A 44 -1.47 -4.85 -6.09
C HIS A 44 -2.83 -5.25 -5.52
N SER A 45 -3.85 -4.38 -5.56
CA SER A 45 -5.20 -4.74 -5.10
C SER A 45 -5.81 -5.80 -6.02
N PHE A 46 -5.65 -5.66 -7.34
CA PHE A 46 -6.12 -6.63 -8.32
C PHE A 46 -5.49 -8.01 -8.12
N ARG A 47 -4.15 -8.10 -8.04
CA ARG A 47 -3.44 -9.39 -7.86
C ARG A 47 -3.81 -10.12 -6.58
N LYS A 48 -4.29 -9.38 -5.57
CA LYS A 48 -4.71 -9.93 -4.26
C LYS A 48 -6.23 -10.05 -4.13
N ASN A 49 -6.99 -9.73 -5.17
CA ASN A 49 -8.45 -9.73 -5.18
C ASN A 49 -9.07 -8.86 -4.06
N TYR A 50 -8.50 -7.67 -3.84
CA TYR A 50 -9.03 -6.67 -2.92
C TYR A 50 -9.71 -5.52 -3.68
N ASP A 51 -10.73 -4.93 -3.06
CA ASP A 51 -11.13 -3.58 -3.40
C ASP A 51 -9.99 -2.58 -3.10
N SER A 52 -9.74 -1.64 -4.00
CA SER A 52 -8.61 -0.71 -3.84
C SER A 52 -8.74 0.23 -2.64
N LEU A 53 -9.94 0.66 -2.28
CA LEU A 53 -10.14 1.52 -1.12
C LEU A 53 -9.96 0.71 0.17
N ASP A 54 -10.52 -0.50 0.24
CA ASP A 54 -10.29 -1.38 1.39
C ASP A 54 -8.82 -1.77 1.55
N TYR A 55 -8.12 -1.99 0.44
CA TYR A 55 -6.68 -2.23 0.42
C TYR A 55 -5.89 -1.06 1.04
N LEU A 56 -6.23 0.18 0.68
CA LEU A 56 -5.64 1.40 1.23
C LEU A 56 -5.95 1.55 2.73
N ARG A 57 -7.22 1.35 3.12
CA ARG A 57 -7.68 1.45 4.52
C ARG A 57 -6.96 0.45 5.40
N ASN A 58 -6.93 -0.83 4.99
CA ASN A 58 -6.29 -1.90 5.76
C ASN A 58 -4.79 -1.66 5.93
N ALA A 59 -4.10 -1.18 4.89
CA ALA A 59 -2.69 -0.82 5.01
C ALA A 59 -2.46 0.33 6.00
N SER A 60 -3.35 1.32 6.03
CA SER A 60 -3.24 2.48 6.93
C SER A 60 -3.51 2.15 8.41
N THR A 61 -4.21 1.05 8.68
CA THR A 61 -4.53 0.58 10.04
C THR A 61 -3.60 -0.53 10.52
N PHE A 62 -2.58 -0.89 9.71
CA PHE A 62 -1.62 -1.93 10.06
C PHE A 62 -0.87 -1.61 11.37
N ASP A 63 -1.00 -2.50 12.36
CA ASP A 63 -0.45 -2.30 13.70
C ASP A 63 1.02 -2.76 13.80
N LYS A 64 1.95 -1.84 13.49
CA LYS A 64 3.40 -2.11 13.60
C LYS A 64 3.85 -2.52 15.01
N SER A 65 3.11 -2.19 16.07
CA SER A 65 3.48 -2.59 17.45
C SER A 65 3.33 -4.10 17.68
N LYS A 66 2.48 -4.77 16.90
CA LYS A 66 2.29 -6.23 16.91
C LYS A 66 3.15 -6.95 15.87
N ALA A 67 3.89 -6.21 15.05
CA ALA A 67 4.59 -6.73 13.89
C ALA A 67 6.07 -7.00 14.18
N VAL A 68 6.62 -8.04 13.56
CA VAL A 68 8.06 -8.29 13.52
C VAL A 68 8.65 -7.53 12.33
N ARG A 69 9.69 -6.73 12.58
CA ARG A 69 10.46 -6.01 11.56
C ARG A 69 11.52 -6.93 10.93
N ILE A 70 11.59 -6.94 9.60
CA ILE A 70 12.53 -7.73 8.79
C ILE A 70 13.13 -6.83 7.69
N PRO A 71 14.47 -6.66 7.62
CA PRO A 71 15.45 -7.11 8.62
C PRO A 71 15.25 -6.40 9.97
N ARG A 72 15.88 -6.89 11.05
CA ARG A 72 15.73 -6.26 12.38
C ARG A 72 16.31 -4.84 12.42
N ILE A 73 17.36 -4.58 11.65
CA ILE A 73 18.06 -3.28 11.54
C ILE A 73 18.32 -3.03 10.06
N GLY A 74 18.30 -1.75 9.63
CA GLY A 74 18.56 -1.36 8.25
C GLY A 74 17.43 -1.78 7.30
N SER A 75 17.76 -2.06 6.05
CA SER A 75 16.85 -2.49 4.99
C SER A 75 17.40 -3.74 4.29
N SER A 76 16.55 -4.42 3.52
CA SER A 76 16.95 -5.53 2.65
C SER A 76 17.97 -5.08 1.60
N GLU A 77 18.58 -6.02 0.88
CA GLU A 77 19.48 -5.71 -0.26
C GLU A 77 18.80 -4.83 -1.32
N VAL A 78 17.50 -5.03 -1.53
CA VAL A 78 16.67 -4.21 -2.44
C VAL A 78 16.11 -2.93 -1.80
N GLY A 79 16.59 -2.55 -0.61
CA GLY A 79 16.23 -1.30 0.05
C GLY A 79 14.82 -1.24 0.63
N THR A 80 14.29 -2.35 1.18
CA THR A 80 12.93 -2.38 1.76
C THR A 80 12.93 -2.88 3.20
N VAL A 81 11.85 -2.58 3.92
CA VAL A 81 11.59 -3.07 5.27
C VAL A 81 10.24 -3.75 5.28
N ARG A 82 10.18 -5.00 5.73
CA ARG A 82 8.94 -5.75 5.94
C ARG A 82 8.56 -5.73 7.40
N TRP A 83 7.28 -5.51 7.68
CA TRP A 83 6.64 -5.69 8.96
C TRP A 83 5.63 -6.81 8.82
N GLU A 84 5.61 -7.77 9.76
CA GLU A 84 4.70 -8.92 9.69
C GLU A 84 4.10 -9.25 11.07
N ILE A 85 2.78 -9.28 11.15
CA ILE A 85 2.03 -9.78 12.31
C ILE A 85 1.87 -11.28 12.13
N ARG A 86 2.79 -12.06 12.70
CA ARG A 86 2.88 -13.51 12.48
C ARG A 86 1.62 -14.29 12.86
N SER A 87 0.82 -13.79 13.79
CA SER A 87 -0.40 -14.47 14.24
C SER A 87 -1.53 -14.42 13.21
N SER A 88 -1.59 -13.38 12.37
CA SER A 88 -2.58 -13.22 11.31
C SER A 88 -2.00 -13.46 9.91
N GLY A 89 -0.67 -13.46 9.77
CA GLY A 89 0.01 -13.46 8.49
C GLY A 89 -0.01 -12.10 7.79
N GLU A 90 -0.64 -11.09 8.40
CA GLU A 90 -0.71 -9.74 7.84
C GLU A 90 0.67 -9.11 7.75
N TYR A 91 0.96 -8.44 6.64
CA TYR A 91 2.24 -7.82 6.41
C TYR A 91 2.14 -6.49 5.67
N LEU A 92 3.15 -5.66 5.88
CA LEU A 92 3.38 -4.38 5.23
C LEU A 92 4.84 -4.32 4.78
N ILE A 93 5.10 -3.91 3.54
CA ILE A 93 6.46 -3.63 3.05
C ILE A 93 6.56 -2.14 2.76
N GLU A 94 7.62 -1.52 3.23
CA GLU A 94 7.87 -0.09 3.14
C GLU A 94 9.26 0.20 2.58
N THR A 95 9.43 1.43 2.08
CA THR A 95 10.74 2.03 1.84
C THR A 95 11.45 2.32 3.18
N PRO A 96 12.77 2.59 3.19
CA PRO A 96 13.49 2.93 4.43
C PRO A 96 12.96 4.22 5.08
N GLU A 97 12.34 5.10 4.30
CA GLU A 97 11.71 6.36 4.75
C GLU A 97 10.28 6.14 5.28
N GLY A 98 9.77 4.91 5.26
CA GLY A 98 8.45 4.56 5.80
C GLY A 98 7.29 4.79 4.83
N LYS A 99 7.53 4.84 3.51
CA LYS A 99 6.45 4.85 2.51
C LYS A 99 6.03 3.43 2.16
N ILE A 100 4.73 3.17 2.14
CA ILE A 100 4.18 1.84 1.85
C ILE A 100 4.43 1.48 0.39
N ILE A 101 5.00 0.29 0.15
CA ILE A 101 5.17 -0.30 -1.18
C ILE A 101 4.05 -1.32 -1.43
N THR A 102 3.77 -2.17 -0.44
CA THR A 102 2.73 -3.20 -0.56
C THR A 102 2.20 -3.64 0.80
N TYR A 103 0.97 -4.11 0.83
CA TYR A 103 0.26 -4.63 2.00
C TYR A 103 -0.35 -6.01 1.66
N GLY A 104 -0.54 -6.91 2.61
CA GLY A 104 -1.25 -8.16 2.33
C GLY A 104 -1.22 -9.17 3.47
N PHE A 105 -1.56 -10.42 3.15
CA PHE A 105 -1.55 -11.53 4.08
C PHE A 105 -0.75 -12.70 3.50
N ASN A 106 0.09 -13.32 4.33
CA ASN A 106 0.73 -14.58 4.00
C ASN A 106 -0.35 -15.67 3.98
N SER A 107 -0.48 -16.35 2.85
CA SER A 107 -1.36 -17.51 2.64
C SER A 107 -0.58 -18.81 2.79
#